data_AF-A0A0C9X882-F1
#
_entry.id   AF-A0A0C9X882-F1
#
_cell.length_a   1.000
_cell.length_b   1.000
_cell.length_c   1.000
_cell.angle_alpha   90.00
_cell.angle_beta   90.00
_cell.angle_gamma   90.00
#
_symmetry.space_group_name_H-M   'P 1'
#
loop_
_entity.id
_entity.type
_entity.pdbx_description
1 polymer ?
#
loop_
_entity_poly.entity_id
_entity_poly.type
_entity_poly.pdbx_seq_one_letter_code
_entity_poly.pdbx_strand_id
1 'polypeptide(L)'
;MESSSSTALLQNAVGTTISGGAQVINAGRDVVLQGSPAPPPAGLPDLLRPVSNATHTRAGHVARCDPGTRLEVIAQIKQWLNGSGKQAAICWLNGPAGYGKSALAQTIAEHYAAKGRLLGSFFFLRGAGERSHISRLIPTLAHQISLFVPAAKPLLEGALRDEPALLEPPVSLAHQFQKLIIDPTHSTTFKILSTIEAFSPFAKQRILVIDALDECDDKAEMAAFIDVLINVSSGKSHLPFRILLTSRVEEHIQKRFNDSGAQSVLYHLDLSTYDARLDIQVYFQKEFSRIYDQNIRMMQRISKPWPSIKDLAILLNQAGSSFAFAMTLIQYVGGDPMPHKAMQQLLKSGADGLDPLYKQVLSSASRTAALHQILATIMILEDNQSISFLSSLLYLQHEEVIHELLGVQSIIKIPGDDHQPIMLYHTSLWDFLTIKSRSEKYFIDPPPQHLHLAIHLLKHLAKYPSKDFFEGDVANYACLNWPHHILLGFQKQGLYVDETTMSSLETLIEVLLTFQGKTWYNTILTIEVSKKTRMLSCVRDGKDLFQTLQGSIVTKNLTKLLEQVINFYE
;
A
#
# COMPACT_ATOMS: atom_id res chain seq x y z
N MET A 1 21.11 -38.67 -76.41
CA MET A 1 21.98 -38.14 -75.34
C MET A 1 21.22 -37.01 -74.68
N GLU A 2 21.18 -37.03 -73.35
CA GLU A 2 20.14 -36.54 -72.44
C GLU A 2 19.68 -35.08 -72.64
N SER A 3 18.36 -34.88 -72.70
CA SER A 3 17.71 -33.59 -72.49
C SER A 3 17.66 -33.30 -70.98
N SER A 4 18.49 -32.39 -70.49
CA SER A 4 18.35 -31.87 -69.13
C SER A 4 17.08 -31.01 -69.07
N SER A 5 16.00 -31.56 -68.51
CA SER A 5 14.86 -30.74 -68.12
C SER A 5 15.30 -29.86 -66.95
N SER A 6 15.46 -28.56 -67.18
CA SER A 6 15.57 -27.61 -66.07
C SER A 6 14.24 -27.59 -65.32
N THR A 7 14.17 -28.28 -64.19
CA THR A 7 13.04 -28.18 -63.26
C THR A 7 13.05 -26.78 -62.66
N ALA A 8 12.13 -25.92 -63.12
CA ALA A 8 11.87 -24.64 -62.48
C ALA A 8 11.08 -24.90 -61.18
N LEU A 9 11.64 -24.51 -60.04
CA LEU A 9 11.07 -24.82 -58.71
C LEU A 9 9.72 -24.12 -58.47
N LEU A 10 9.48 -22.99 -59.14
CA LEU A 10 8.29 -22.14 -58.98
C LEU A 10 7.88 -21.54 -60.33
N GLN A 11 7.25 -22.32 -61.21
CA GLN A 11 6.73 -21.82 -62.48
C GLN A 11 5.25 -21.41 -62.32
N ASN A 12 4.90 -20.17 -62.70
CA ASN A 12 3.56 -19.57 -62.59
C ASN A 12 2.95 -19.53 -61.16
N ALA A 13 3.78 -19.49 -60.11
CA ALA A 13 3.29 -19.40 -58.73
C ALA A 13 2.77 -17.99 -58.38
N VAL A 14 1.66 -17.92 -57.63
CA VAL A 14 1.09 -16.67 -57.12
C VAL A 14 0.77 -16.86 -55.62
N GLY A 15 1.09 -15.88 -54.79
CA GLY A 15 0.81 -15.92 -53.34
C GLY A 15 1.80 -16.75 -52.50
N THR A 16 3.03 -16.95 -52.98
CA THR A 16 4.06 -17.72 -52.27
C THR A 16 4.73 -16.89 -51.17
N THR A 17 4.74 -17.40 -49.94
CA THR A 17 5.46 -16.79 -48.80
C THR A 17 6.74 -17.56 -48.52
N ILE A 18 7.88 -16.86 -48.46
CA ILE A 18 9.17 -17.43 -48.06
C ILE A 18 9.55 -16.80 -46.71
N SER A 19 9.56 -17.60 -45.64
CA SER A 19 9.85 -17.17 -44.27
C SER A 19 11.17 -17.74 -43.74
N GLY A 20 11.69 -17.19 -42.64
CA GLY A 20 12.88 -17.72 -41.95
C GLY A 20 14.22 -17.06 -42.32
N GLY A 21 14.21 -15.80 -42.77
CA GLY A 21 15.44 -15.05 -43.08
C GLY A 21 16.13 -15.47 -44.38
N ALA A 22 15.41 -16.10 -45.31
CA ALA A 22 15.95 -16.54 -46.58
C ALA A 22 16.49 -15.36 -47.43
N GLN A 23 17.70 -15.51 -47.96
CA GLN A 23 18.25 -14.58 -48.95
C GLN A 23 17.94 -15.08 -50.36
N VAL A 24 17.22 -14.27 -51.13
CA VAL A 24 16.93 -14.55 -52.55
C VAL A 24 17.99 -13.83 -53.39
N ILE A 25 18.86 -14.60 -54.05
CA ILE A 25 19.88 -14.07 -54.98
C ILE A 25 19.32 -14.22 -56.40
N ASN A 26 19.07 -13.09 -57.05
CA ASN A 26 18.58 -13.07 -58.43
C ASN A 26 19.75 -12.94 -59.43
N ALA A 27 19.78 -13.81 -60.44
CA ALA A 27 20.80 -13.84 -61.50
C ALA A 27 20.21 -13.52 -62.89
N GLY A 28 19.23 -12.62 -62.98
CA GLY A 28 18.61 -12.17 -64.23
C GLY A 28 18.33 -10.67 -64.24
N ARG A 29 18.40 -10.03 -65.41
CA ARG A 29 18.36 -8.57 -65.59
C ARG A 29 16.97 -7.92 -65.45
N ASP A 30 15.89 -8.70 -65.47
CA ASP A 30 14.51 -8.17 -65.49
C ASP A 30 13.68 -8.65 -64.30
N VAL A 31 13.95 -8.12 -63.10
CA VAL A 31 13.07 -8.28 -61.93
C VAL A 31 12.75 -6.92 -61.34
N VAL A 32 11.46 -6.59 -61.30
CA VAL A 32 10.93 -5.42 -60.57
C VAL A 32 10.56 -5.86 -59.16
N LEU A 33 11.42 -5.57 -58.18
CA LEU A 33 11.11 -5.74 -56.76
C LEU A 33 10.29 -4.54 -56.29
N GLN A 34 8.97 -4.67 -56.23
CA GLN A 34 8.16 -3.77 -55.38
C GLN A 34 8.38 -4.19 -53.93
N GLY A 35 9.45 -3.65 -53.31
CA GLY A 35 9.62 -3.73 -51.87
C GLY A 35 8.40 -3.13 -51.19
N SER A 36 7.79 -3.86 -50.26
CA SER A 36 6.86 -3.24 -49.32
C SER A 36 7.59 -2.04 -48.67
N PRO A 37 6.96 -0.86 -48.55
CA PRO A 37 7.61 0.27 -47.90
C PRO A 37 8.10 -0.19 -46.53
N ALA A 38 9.35 0.16 -46.19
CA ALA A 38 9.88 -0.07 -44.86
C ALA A 38 8.82 0.41 -43.84
N PRO A 39 8.56 -0.34 -42.75
CA PRO A 39 7.62 0.12 -41.74
C PRO A 39 8.00 1.56 -41.35
N PRO A 40 7.02 2.47 -41.22
CA PRO A 40 7.30 3.84 -40.86
C PRO A 40 8.22 3.85 -39.62
N PRO A 41 9.20 4.75 -39.54
CA PRO A 41 10.10 4.81 -38.39
C PRO A 41 9.25 4.85 -37.13
N ALA A 42 9.61 4.00 -36.15
CA ALA A 42 8.91 3.88 -34.88
C ALA A 42 8.67 5.30 -34.32
N GLY A 43 7.40 5.64 -34.10
CA GLY A 43 7.05 6.94 -33.55
C GLY A 43 7.56 7.04 -32.13
N LEU A 44 7.70 8.27 -31.61
CA LEU A 44 8.07 8.48 -30.21
C LEU A 44 7.25 7.61 -29.20
N PRO A 45 5.93 7.37 -29.38
CA PRO A 45 5.19 6.45 -28.52
C PRO A 45 5.67 5.00 -28.60
N ASP A 46 6.11 4.51 -29.76
CA ASP A 46 6.62 3.15 -29.95
C ASP A 46 7.98 2.96 -29.28
N LEU A 47 8.79 4.02 -29.23
CA LEU A 47 10.09 4.04 -28.56
C LEU A 47 9.93 4.11 -27.03
N LEU A 48 9.15 5.07 -26.54
CA LEU A 48 8.96 5.28 -25.10
C LEU A 48 8.04 4.23 -24.47
N ARG A 49 7.14 3.65 -25.26
CA ARG A 49 6.09 2.71 -24.82
C ARG A 49 5.38 3.24 -23.56
N PRO A 50 4.63 4.34 -23.61
CA PRO A 50 4.01 4.92 -22.41
C PRO A 50 2.90 4.02 -21.85
N VAL A 51 2.72 4.02 -20.53
CA VAL A 51 1.65 3.27 -19.85
C VAL A 51 0.39 4.14 -19.75
N SER A 52 -0.52 3.98 -20.71
CA SER A 52 -1.71 4.84 -20.84
C SER A 52 -2.65 4.78 -19.62
N ASN A 53 -2.80 3.61 -19.00
CA ASN A 53 -3.63 3.42 -17.81
C ASN A 53 -2.97 3.86 -16.49
N ALA A 54 -1.75 4.42 -16.54
CA ALA A 54 -1.06 5.02 -15.39
C ALA A 54 -1.24 6.54 -15.32
N THR A 55 -1.92 7.18 -16.27
CA THR A 55 -2.05 8.65 -16.32
C THR A 55 -3.34 9.16 -15.64
N HIS A 56 -3.47 10.47 -15.47
CA HIS A 56 -4.71 11.08 -14.97
C HIS A 56 -5.92 10.86 -15.89
N THR A 57 -5.72 10.58 -17.18
CA THR A 57 -6.80 10.30 -18.15
C THR A 57 -7.13 8.82 -18.27
N ARG A 58 -6.60 7.96 -17.38
CA ARG A 58 -6.86 6.52 -17.39
C ARG A 58 -8.36 6.20 -17.36
N ALA A 59 -8.74 5.16 -18.09
CA ALA A 59 -10.10 4.67 -18.15
C ALA A 59 -10.54 3.99 -16.83
N GLY A 60 -11.86 3.88 -16.64
CA GLY A 60 -12.46 3.23 -15.47
C GLY A 60 -12.86 4.20 -14.36
N HIS A 61 -13.28 3.64 -13.22
CA HIS A 61 -13.64 4.46 -12.06
C HIS A 61 -12.39 4.96 -11.37
N VAL A 62 -12.15 6.27 -11.44
CA VAL A 62 -11.03 6.94 -10.80
C VAL A 62 -11.53 7.73 -9.59
N ALA A 63 -10.92 7.51 -8.43
CA ALA A 63 -11.20 8.26 -7.22
C ALA A 63 -10.79 9.72 -7.37
N ARG A 64 -11.69 10.63 -6.98
CA ARG A 64 -11.51 12.09 -6.97
C ARG A 64 -12.05 12.63 -5.65
N CYS A 65 -11.55 13.78 -5.21
CA CYS A 65 -12.20 14.48 -4.11
C CYS A 65 -13.58 14.94 -4.55
N ASP A 66 -14.57 14.75 -3.69
CA ASP A 66 -15.88 15.31 -3.94
C ASP A 66 -15.85 16.84 -3.90
N PRO A 67 -16.62 17.53 -4.75
CA PRO A 67 -16.70 18.98 -4.71
C PRO A 67 -17.05 19.48 -3.30
N GLY A 68 -16.24 20.40 -2.78
CA GLY A 68 -16.41 20.94 -1.43
C GLY A 68 -15.64 20.18 -0.34
N THR A 69 -14.93 19.10 -0.67
CA THR A 69 -14.10 18.34 0.28
C THR A 69 -12.61 18.64 0.13
N ARG A 70 -11.83 18.39 1.20
CA ARG A 70 -10.37 18.51 1.25
C ARG A 70 -9.86 19.90 0.82
N LEU A 71 -10.70 20.93 0.99
CA LEU A 71 -10.45 22.27 0.48
C LEU A 71 -9.18 22.88 1.07
N GLU A 72 -8.91 22.63 2.36
CA GLU A 72 -7.72 23.11 3.05
C GLU A 72 -6.44 22.54 2.44
N VAL A 73 -6.35 21.22 2.29
CA VAL A 73 -5.18 20.54 1.71
C VAL A 73 -4.97 20.98 0.26
N ILE A 74 -6.05 21.07 -0.52
CA ILE A 74 -6.01 21.56 -1.91
C ILE A 74 -5.50 23.01 -1.94
N ALA A 75 -5.91 23.86 -1.00
CA ALA A 75 -5.46 25.24 -0.90
C ALA A 75 -3.96 25.32 -0.58
N GLN A 76 -3.46 24.49 0.34
CA GLN A 76 -2.03 24.41 0.66
C GLN A 76 -1.19 23.95 -0.52
N ILE A 77 -1.62 22.91 -1.26
CA ILE A 77 -0.94 22.47 -2.49
C ILE A 77 -0.94 23.59 -3.55
N LYS A 78 -2.05 24.33 -3.69
CA LYS A 78 -2.13 25.47 -4.61
C LYS A 78 -1.20 26.61 -4.18
N GLN A 79 -1.14 26.91 -2.89
CA GLN A 79 -0.27 27.95 -2.34
C GLN A 79 1.19 27.57 -2.54
N TRP A 80 1.55 26.31 -2.26
CA TRP A 80 2.84 25.76 -2.56
C TRP A 80 3.14 25.93 -4.05
N LEU A 81 2.35 25.39 -4.98
CA LEU A 81 2.69 25.47 -6.40
C LEU A 81 2.86 26.91 -6.92
N ASN A 82 2.06 27.86 -6.42
CA ASN A 82 2.08 29.26 -6.88
C ASN A 82 2.99 30.18 -6.06
N GLY A 83 3.67 29.70 -5.02
CA GLY A 83 4.56 30.53 -4.23
C GLY A 83 5.83 30.94 -4.98
N SER A 84 6.56 31.91 -4.43
CA SER A 84 7.80 32.43 -5.03
C SER A 84 8.91 31.37 -5.08
N GLY A 85 9.91 31.57 -5.94
CA GLY A 85 11.00 30.61 -6.24
C GLY A 85 11.91 30.19 -5.08
N LYS A 86 11.62 30.62 -3.83
CA LYS A 86 12.27 30.14 -2.61
C LYS A 86 11.61 28.90 -2.01
N GLN A 87 10.47 28.48 -2.54
CA GLN A 87 9.69 27.39 -1.98
C GLN A 87 10.14 26.04 -2.57
N ALA A 88 10.14 25.01 -1.73
CA ALA A 88 10.54 23.64 -2.06
C ALA A 88 9.98 23.14 -3.42
N ALA A 89 10.84 22.51 -4.22
CA ALA A 89 10.49 22.02 -5.56
C ALA A 89 9.60 20.77 -5.52
N ILE A 90 9.65 20.01 -4.43
CA ILE A 90 8.91 18.77 -4.24
C ILE A 90 7.91 18.97 -3.10
N CYS A 91 6.65 18.58 -3.32
CA CYS A 91 5.67 18.41 -2.26
C CYS A 91 5.45 16.92 -2.04
N TRP A 92 5.62 16.46 -0.80
CA TRP A 92 5.33 15.10 -0.42
C TRP A 92 4.09 15.05 0.47
N LEU A 93 3.01 14.48 -0.06
CA LEU A 93 1.75 14.27 0.62
C LEU A 93 1.69 12.82 1.13
N ASN A 94 1.84 12.63 2.44
CA ASN A 94 1.76 11.31 3.05
C ASN A 94 0.50 11.12 3.92
N GLY A 95 0.29 9.89 4.39
CA GLY A 95 -0.78 9.57 5.33
C GLY A 95 -1.25 8.11 5.27
N PRO A 96 -2.17 7.70 6.16
CA PRO A 96 -2.67 6.33 6.26
C PRO A 96 -3.36 5.81 4.98
N ALA A 97 -3.53 4.49 4.89
CA ALA A 97 -4.32 3.89 3.81
C ALA A 97 -5.79 4.35 3.92
N GLY A 98 -6.46 4.51 2.79
CA GLY A 98 -7.88 4.91 2.77
C GLY A 98 -8.19 6.38 3.09
N TYR A 99 -7.19 7.23 3.33
CA TYR A 99 -7.40 8.65 3.64
C TYR A 99 -7.58 9.54 2.39
N GLY A 100 -7.49 8.99 1.18
CA GLY A 100 -7.80 9.72 -0.07
C GLY A 100 -6.62 10.45 -0.72
N LYS A 101 -5.38 10.00 -0.49
CA LYS A 101 -4.17 10.54 -1.15
C LYS A 101 -4.28 10.50 -2.68
N SER A 102 -4.65 9.36 -3.24
CA SER A 102 -4.85 9.19 -4.70
C SER A 102 -6.00 10.03 -5.25
N ALA A 103 -7.06 10.22 -4.48
CA ALA A 103 -8.17 11.09 -4.85
C ALA A 103 -7.73 12.57 -4.91
N LEU A 104 -6.88 13.00 -3.98
CA LEU A 104 -6.24 14.31 -3.98
C LEU A 104 -5.30 14.47 -5.18
N ALA A 105 -4.40 13.51 -5.41
CA ALA A 105 -3.48 13.53 -6.55
C ALA A 105 -4.23 13.63 -7.89
N GLN A 106 -5.30 12.84 -8.06
CA GLN A 106 -6.17 12.92 -9.23
C GLN A 106 -6.80 14.31 -9.39
N THR A 107 -7.39 14.84 -8.32
CA THR A 107 -8.07 16.13 -8.33
C THR A 107 -7.10 17.26 -8.71
N ILE A 108 -5.89 17.22 -8.16
CA ILE A 108 -4.82 18.17 -8.49
C ILE A 108 -4.38 18.02 -9.94
N ALA A 109 -4.15 16.79 -10.41
CA ALA A 109 -3.75 16.53 -11.80
C ALA A 109 -4.80 17.06 -12.79
N GLU A 110 -6.07 16.70 -12.63
CA GLU A 110 -7.16 17.18 -13.50
C GLU A 110 -7.32 18.71 -13.44
N HIS A 111 -7.22 19.30 -12.25
CA HIS A 111 -7.31 20.76 -12.08
C HIS A 111 -6.21 21.50 -12.87
N TYR A 112 -4.98 20.99 -12.85
CA TYR A 112 -3.87 21.62 -13.56
C TYR A 112 -3.78 21.21 -15.03
N ALA A 113 -4.32 20.05 -15.42
CA ALA A 113 -4.52 19.70 -16.82
C ALA A 113 -5.48 20.70 -17.49
N ALA A 114 -6.64 20.96 -16.86
CA ALA A 114 -7.62 21.93 -17.37
C ALA A 114 -7.09 23.37 -17.45
N LYS A 115 -6.04 23.69 -16.69
CA LYS A 115 -5.37 24.99 -16.69
C LYS A 115 -4.14 25.05 -17.62
N GLY A 116 -3.84 23.97 -18.35
CA GLY A 116 -2.64 23.90 -19.19
C GLY A 116 -1.35 24.01 -18.39
N ARG A 117 -1.28 23.40 -17.20
CA ARG A 117 -0.12 23.47 -16.29
C ARG A 117 0.39 22.10 -15.84
N LEU A 118 -0.29 21.01 -16.18
CA LEU A 118 0.17 19.65 -15.89
C LEU A 118 1.13 19.19 -16.99
N LEU A 119 2.40 18.96 -16.64
CA LEU A 119 3.40 18.41 -17.56
C LEU A 119 3.18 16.92 -17.81
N GLY A 120 2.70 16.21 -16.79
CA GLY A 120 2.55 14.78 -16.81
C GLY A 120 2.10 14.25 -15.45
N SER A 121 1.57 13.04 -15.49
CA SER A 121 1.10 12.33 -14.31
C SER A 121 1.42 10.84 -14.40
N PHE A 122 1.73 10.23 -13.27
CA PHE A 122 1.86 8.78 -13.16
C PHE A 122 1.24 8.33 -11.83
N PHE A 123 0.37 7.35 -11.89
CA PHE A 123 -0.27 6.75 -10.72
C PHE A 123 0.24 5.32 -10.64
N PHE A 124 1.00 4.96 -9.61
CA PHE A 124 1.35 3.57 -9.40
C PHE A 124 0.10 2.76 -9.04
N LEU A 125 0.17 1.43 -9.24
CA LEU A 125 -0.80 0.47 -8.73
C LEU A 125 -0.13 -0.88 -8.60
N ARG A 126 -0.01 -1.36 -7.36
CA ARG A 126 0.68 -2.62 -7.05
C ARG A 126 0.05 -3.80 -7.80
N GLY A 127 0.89 -4.65 -8.40
CA GLY A 127 0.42 -5.83 -9.15
C GLY A 127 -0.32 -5.53 -10.46
N ALA A 128 -0.42 -4.28 -10.90
CA ALA A 128 -1.08 -3.90 -12.16
C ALA A 128 -0.15 -3.94 -13.38
N GLY A 129 0.78 -4.90 -13.40
CA GLY A 129 1.75 -5.10 -14.48
C GLY A 129 2.68 -3.90 -14.64
N GLU A 130 2.78 -3.34 -15.85
CA GLU A 130 3.67 -2.21 -16.15
C GLU A 130 3.45 -0.98 -15.25
N ARG A 131 2.28 -0.84 -14.62
CA ARG A 131 1.93 0.28 -13.74
C ARG A 131 2.56 0.17 -12.34
N SER A 132 3.08 -0.98 -11.94
CA SER A 132 3.78 -1.16 -10.67
C SER A 132 5.31 -1.06 -10.77
N HIS A 133 5.87 -0.84 -11.97
CA HIS A 133 7.31 -0.83 -12.18
C HIS A 133 7.88 0.55 -12.49
N ILE A 134 9.00 0.89 -11.85
CA ILE A 134 9.68 2.19 -11.98
C ILE A 134 10.20 2.44 -13.40
N SER A 135 10.56 1.37 -14.11
CA SER A 135 11.08 1.42 -15.49
C SER A 135 10.10 2.07 -16.48
N ARG A 136 8.82 2.15 -16.10
CA ARG A 136 7.74 2.71 -16.92
C ARG A 136 7.40 4.16 -16.56
N LEU A 137 7.90 4.67 -15.42
CA LEU A 137 7.62 6.01 -14.93
C LEU A 137 8.20 7.08 -15.88
N ILE A 138 9.53 7.11 -16.04
CA ILE A 138 10.23 8.14 -16.81
C ILE A 138 9.78 8.17 -18.28
N PRO A 139 9.68 7.03 -19.00
CA PRO A 139 9.24 7.06 -20.39
C PRO A 139 7.80 7.57 -20.55
N THR A 140 6.91 7.21 -19.62
CA THR A 140 5.51 7.68 -19.63
C THR A 140 5.41 9.18 -19.36
N LEU A 141 6.24 9.72 -18.46
CA LEU A 141 6.31 11.17 -18.22
C LEU A 141 6.92 11.91 -19.41
N ALA A 142 8.01 11.40 -19.99
CA ALA A 142 8.65 11.97 -21.17
C ALA A 142 7.68 12.06 -22.36
N HIS A 143 6.87 11.01 -22.56
CA HIS A 143 5.84 11.04 -23.58
C HIS A 143 4.80 12.15 -23.32
N GLN A 144 4.28 12.26 -22.09
CA GLN A 144 3.33 13.33 -21.72
C GLN A 144 3.94 14.73 -21.90
N ILE A 145 5.21 14.91 -21.53
CA ILE A 145 5.94 16.17 -21.74
C ILE A 145 6.05 16.50 -23.24
N SER A 146 6.28 15.50 -24.11
CA SER A 146 6.34 15.71 -25.56
C SER A 146 5.02 16.19 -26.17
N LEU A 147 3.90 15.78 -25.57
CA LEU A 147 2.56 16.23 -25.97
C LEU A 147 2.26 17.64 -25.46
N PHE A 148 2.73 17.96 -24.25
CA PHE A 148 2.54 19.27 -23.65
C PHE A 148 3.48 20.35 -24.24
N VAL A 149 4.74 19.98 -24.52
CA VAL A 149 5.75 20.82 -25.15
C VAL A 149 6.17 20.17 -26.48
N PRO A 150 5.54 20.52 -27.61
CA PRO A 150 5.86 19.93 -28.90
C PRO A 150 7.35 20.03 -29.30
N ALA A 151 8.04 21.08 -28.84
CA ALA A 151 9.48 21.25 -29.05
C ALA A 151 10.35 20.21 -28.31
N ALA A 152 9.83 19.53 -27.28
CA ALA A 152 10.53 18.45 -26.60
C ALA A 152 10.57 17.17 -27.45
N LYS A 153 9.59 16.96 -28.35
CA LYS A 153 9.51 15.76 -29.20
C LYS A 153 10.80 15.47 -30.00
N PRO A 154 11.35 16.41 -30.81
CA PRO A 154 12.59 16.14 -31.55
C PRO A 154 13.80 15.94 -30.64
N LEU A 155 13.83 16.55 -29.45
CA LEU A 155 14.91 16.36 -28.47
C LEU A 155 14.88 14.95 -27.88
N LEU A 156 13.69 14.45 -27.56
CA LEU A 156 13.49 13.08 -27.09
C LEU A 156 13.82 12.05 -28.17
N GLU A 157 13.35 12.28 -29.40
CA GLU A 157 13.68 11.42 -30.54
C GLU A 157 15.19 11.43 -30.85
N GLY A 158 15.87 12.56 -30.67
CA GLY A 158 17.33 12.68 -30.76
C GLY A 158 18.02 11.85 -29.67
N ALA A 159 17.66 12.06 -28.40
CA ALA A 159 18.25 11.35 -27.27
C ALA A 159 18.11 9.81 -27.41
N LEU A 160 16.94 9.32 -27.83
CA LEU A 160 16.69 7.88 -28.03
C LEU A 160 17.42 7.31 -29.27
N ARG A 161 17.74 8.15 -30.26
CA ARG A 161 18.52 7.76 -31.44
C ARG A 161 20.00 7.71 -31.14
N ASP A 162 20.49 8.71 -30.39
CA ASP A 162 21.89 8.83 -30.01
C ASP A 162 22.28 7.78 -28.96
N GLU A 163 21.34 7.40 -28.10
CA GLU A 163 21.51 6.41 -27.04
C GLU A 163 20.40 5.34 -27.10
N PRO A 164 20.48 4.34 -28.01
CA PRO A 164 19.41 3.34 -28.19
C PRO A 164 19.09 2.50 -26.94
N ALA A 165 20.09 2.31 -26.07
CA ALA A 165 19.95 1.58 -24.81
C ALA A 165 19.45 2.46 -23.64
N LEU A 166 19.07 3.73 -23.88
CA LEU A 166 18.70 4.69 -22.83
C LEU A 166 17.56 4.18 -21.92
N LEU A 167 16.67 3.34 -22.44
CA LEU A 167 15.55 2.75 -21.69
C LEU A 167 15.85 1.34 -21.17
N GLU A 168 17.05 0.81 -21.41
CA GLU A 168 17.42 -0.55 -21.02
C GLU A 168 17.95 -0.62 -19.57
N PRO A 169 17.88 -1.80 -18.92
CA PRO A 169 18.25 -1.98 -17.51
C PRO A 169 19.67 -1.59 -17.05
N PRO A 170 20.75 -1.50 -17.86
CA PRO A 170 22.03 -1.03 -17.33
C PRO A 170 22.07 0.50 -17.11
N VAL A 171 21.10 1.26 -17.63
CA VAL A 171 21.12 2.72 -17.55
C VAL A 171 20.50 3.21 -16.25
N SER A 172 21.19 4.11 -15.56
CA SER A 172 20.71 4.66 -14.29
C SER A 172 19.48 5.56 -14.46
N LEU A 173 18.59 5.53 -13.48
CA LEU A 173 17.41 6.43 -13.43
C LEU A 173 17.81 7.90 -13.45
N ALA A 174 18.96 8.25 -12.86
CA ALA A 174 19.52 9.60 -12.90
C ALA A 174 19.77 10.06 -14.35
N HIS A 175 20.40 9.20 -15.15
CA HIS A 175 20.72 9.49 -16.54
C HIS A 175 19.45 9.54 -17.40
N GLN A 176 18.51 8.60 -17.21
CA GLN A 176 17.22 8.63 -17.89
C GLN A 176 16.43 9.91 -17.57
N PHE A 177 16.35 10.28 -16.29
CA PHE A 177 15.62 11.47 -15.86
C PHE A 177 16.27 12.74 -16.43
N GLN A 178 17.59 12.82 -16.43
CA GLN A 178 18.32 13.93 -17.03
C GLN A 178 18.00 14.06 -18.52
N LYS A 179 18.18 13.00 -19.31
CA LYS A 179 18.04 13.01 -20.76
C LYS A 179 16.59 13.16 -21.24
N LEU A 180 15.63 12.57 -20.53
CA LEU A 180 14.24 12.47 -20.98
C LEU A 180 13.29 13.47 -20.30
N ILE A 181 13.68 14.05 -19.16
CA ILE A 181 12.84 15.01 -18.42
C ILE A 181 13.53 16.36 -18.33
N ILE A 182 14.77 16.42 -17.84
CA ILE A 182 15.46 17.68 -17.55
C ILE A 182 15.92 18.38 -18.83
N ASP A 183 16.72 17.74 -19.68
CA ASP A 183 17.25 18.35 -20.90
C ASP A 183 16.15 18.88 -21.84
N PRO A 184 15.04 18.14 -22.11
CA PRO A 184 13.97 18.65 -22.95
C PRO A 184 13.22 19.84 -22.33
N THR A 185 13.14 19.90 -20.99
CA THR A 185 12.49 21.01 -20.27
C THR A 185 13.42 22.21 -20.05
N HIS A 186 14.73 22.08 -20.25
CA HIS A 186 15.68 23.20 -20.25
C HIS A 186 15.99 23.77 -21.65
N SER A 187 15.38 23.22 -22.70
CA SER A 187 15.56 23.70 -24.07
C SER A 187 15.23 25.19 -24.22
N THR A 188 15.89 25.87 -25.17
CA THR A 188 15.70 27.30 -25.43
C THR A 188 14.22 27.65 -25.67
N THR A 189 13.45 26.76 -26.29
CA THR A 189 12.00 26.94 -26.49
C THR A 189 11.20 26.85 -25.19
N PHE A 190 11.55 25.92 -24.29
CA PHE A 190 10.94 25.88 -22.97
C PHE A 190 11.31 27.12 -22.16
N LYS A 191 12.58 27.57 -22.25
CA LYS A 191 13.07 28.82 -21.66
C LYS A 191 12.35 30.04 -22.23
N ILE A 192 12.07 30.08 -23.54
CA ILE A 192 11.31 31.16 -24.19
C ILE A 192 9.86 31.12 -23.74
N LEU A 193 9.20 29.95 -23.71
CA LEU A 193 7.84 29.83 -23.16
C LEU A 193 7.78 30.29 -21.71
N SER A 194 8.72 29.85 -20.87
CA SER A 194 8.81 30.30 -19.48
C SER A 194 9.18 31.77 -19.35
N THR A 195 9.96 32.34 -20.28
CA THR A 195 10.37 33.75 -20.28
C THR A 195 9.24 34.67 -20.75
N ILE A 196 8.54 34.30 -21.82
CA ILE A 196 7.34 35.00 -22.31
C ILE A 196 6.24 34.93 -21.24
N GLU A 197 6.08 33.77 -20.58
CA GLU A 197 5.22 33.65 -19.40
C GLU A 197 5.77 34.47 -18.22
N ALA A 198 7.09 34.55 -17.99
CA ALA A 198 7.72 35.32 -16.89
C ALA A 198 7.54 36.83 -17.00
N PHE A 199 7.41 37.37 -18.21
CA PHE A 199 7.00 38.77 -18.43
C PHE A 199 5.50 38.99 -18.16
N SER A 200 4.73 37.91 -18.01
CA SER A 200 3.41 37.98 -17.40
C SER A 200 3.56 37.91 -15.86
N PRO A 201 2.91 38.79 -15.09
CA PRO A 201 2.74 38.60 -13.65
C PRO A 201 1.97 37.30 -13.31
N PHE A 202 1.54 36.53 -14.32
CA PHE A 202 0.87 35.24 -14.23
C PHE A 202 1.71 34.04 -14.70
N ALA A 203 3.04 34.18 -14.83
CA ALA A 203 3.94 33.05 -15.07
C ALA A 203 3.72 31.97 -14.01
N LYS A 204 3.06 30.89 -14.40
CA LYS A 204 2.47 29.95 -13.46
C LYS A 204 3.25 28.65 -13.53
N GLN A 205 3.92 28.31 -12.42
CA GLN A 205 4.72 27.10 -12.29
C GLN A 205 3.94 25.85 -12.75
N ARG A 206 4.59 25.03 -13.58
CA ARG A 206 4.01 23.77 -14.07
C ARG A 206 4.24 22.64 -13.06
N ILE A 207 3.48 21.56 -13.16
CA ILE A 207 3.50 20.47 -12.17
C ILE A 207 3.61 19.09 -12.83
N LEU A 208 4.38 18.20 -12.21
CA LEU A 208 4.31 16.75 -12.35
C LEU A 208 3.61 16.16 -11.12
N VAL A 209 2.74 15.18 -11.34
CA VAL A 209 2.04 14.47 -10.26
C VAL A 209 2.40 12.99 -10.31
N ILE A 210 3.00 12.46 -9.25
CA ILE A 210 3.34 11.06 -9.12
C ILE A 210 2.65 10.51 -7.86
N ASP A 211 1.67 9.63 -8.06
CA ASP A 211 0.83 9.09 -7.00
C ASP A 211 1.28 7.69 -6.58
N ALA A 212 1.20 7.43 -5.28
CA ALA A 212 1.36 6.14 -4.62
C ALA A 212 2.75 5.51 -4.81
N LEU A 213 3.83 6.22 -4.45
CA LEU A 213 5.19 5.67 -4.56
C LEU A 213 5.36 4.32 -3.83
N ASP A 214 4.61 4.08 -2.75
CA ASP A 214 4.57 2.83 -1.99
C ASP A 214 3.93 1.66 -2.76
N GLU A 215 3.24 1.92 -3.87
CA GLU A 215 2.65 0.90 -4.75
C GLU A 215 3.58 0.47 -5.90
N CYS A 216 4.84 0.92 -5.90
CA CYS A 216 5.88 0.43 -6.79
C CYS A 216 6.49 -0.88 -6.25
N ASP A 217 6.60 -1.90 -7.10
CA ASP A 217 7.19 -3.19 -6.75
C ASP A 217 8.73 -3.09 -6.64
N ASP A 218 9.34 -2.15 -7.37
CA ASP A 218 10.79 -1.96 -7.46
C ASP A 218 11.30 -1.02 -6.34
N LYS A 219 11.30 -1.49 -5.08
CA LYS A 219 11.58 -0.65 -3.89
C LYS A 219 12.97 0.01 -3.88
N ALA A 220 14.00 -0.73 -4.31
CA ALA A 220 15.38 -0.21 -4.29
C ALA A 220 15.56 0.91 -5.33
N GLU A 221 15.01 0.70 -6.51
CA GLU A 221 14.99 1.65 -7.61
C GLU A 221 14.10 2.86 -7.30
N MET A 222 12.98 2.66 -6.59
CA MET A 222 12.15 3.77 -6.10
C MET A 222 12.94 4.66 -5.13
N ALA A 223 13.69 4.06 -4.20
CA ALA A 223 14.57 4.83 -3.31
C ALA A 223 15.65 5.60 -4.11
N ALA A 224 16.26 4.96 -5.11
CA ALA A 224 17.22 5.63 -6.00
C ALA A 224 16.57 6.76 -6.82
N PHE A 225 15.33 6.60 -7.27
CA PHE A 225 14.57 7.65 -7.95
C PHE A 225 14.33 8.85 -7.04
N ILE A 226 13.99 8.63 -5.77
CA ILE A 226 13.84 9.70 -4.78
C ILE A 226 15.16 10.47 -4.61
N ASP A 227 16.29 9.77 -4.51
CA ASP A 227 17.62 10.40 -4.46
C ASP A 227 17.87 11.28 -5.70
N VAL A 228 17.49 10.82 -6.90
CA VAL A 228 17.57 11.60 -8.14
C VAL A 228 16.74 12.88 -8.05
N LEU A 229 15.50 12.79 -7.58
CA LEU A 229 14.62 13.97 -7.44
C LEU A 229 15.21 15.00 -6.46
N ILE A 230 15.73 14.54 -5.33
CA ILE A 230 16.37 15.41 -4.32
C ILE A 230 17.60 16.09 -4.92
N ASN A 231 18.51 15.33 -5.54
CA ASN A 231 19.76 15.84 -6.08
C ASN A 231 19.53 16.89 -7.18
N VAL A 232 18.58 16.65 -8.09
CA VAL A 232 18.25 17.60 -9.15
C VAL A 232 17.58 18.86 -8.56
N SER A 233 16.77 18.71 -7.52
CA SER A 233 16.09 19.84 -6.87
C SER A 233 17.04 20.73 -6.06
N SER A 234 18.09 20.15 -5.48
CA SER A 234 19.11 20.86 -4.68
C SER A 234 20.25 21.46 -5.52
N GLY A 235 20.32 21.13 -6.82
CA GLY A 235 21.36 21.58 -7.73
C GLY A 235 21.31 23.07 -8.08
N LYS A 236 22.37 23.55 -8.75
CA LYS A 236 22.47 24.95 -9.22
C LYS A 236 21.46 25.33 -10.31
N SER A 237 20.88 24.33 -11.00
CA SER A 237 19.85 24.52 -12.02
C SER A 237 18.50 24.19 -11.40
N HIS A 238 17.70 25.21 -11.09
CA HIS A 238 16.36 25.01 -10.55
C HIS A 238 15.46 24.27 -11.55
N LEU A 239 14.68 23.30 -11.05
CA LEU A 239 13.63 22.67 -11.83
C LEU A 239 12.62 23.72 -12.33
N PRO A 240 12.33 23.76 -13.63
CA PRO A 240 11.38 24.74 -14.18
C PRO A 240 9.90 24.34 -13.95
N PHE A 241 9.68 23.29 -13.15
CA PHE A 241 8.38 22.78 -12.71
C PHE A 241 8.50 22.29 -11.26
N ARG A 242 7.37 21.93 -10.65
CA ARG A 242 7.33 21.30 -9.33
C ARG A 242 6.77 19.89 -9.40
N ILE A 243 7.04 19.09 -8.37
CA ILE A 243 6.65 17.68 -8.33
C ILE A 243 5.79 17.44 -7.09
N LEU A 244 4.56 16.97 -7.28
CA LEU A 244 3.73 16.44 -6.20
C LEU A 244 3.89 14.93 -6.15
N LEU A 245 4.32 14.43 -5.00
CA LEU A 245 4.47 13.02 -4.70
C LEU A 245 3.44 12.63 -3.64
N THR A 246 2.84 11.45 -3.76
CA THR A 246 2.07 10.86 -2.66
C THR A 246 2.63 9.50 -2.28
N SER A 247 2.60 9.16 -1.00
CA SER A 247 2.90 7.81 -0.55
C SER A 247 2.44 7.52 0.87
N ARG A 248 2.51 6.25 1.29
CA ARG A 248 2.73 5.88 2.69
C ARG A 248 4.17 6.19 3.10
N VAL A 249 4.42 6.23 4.40
CA VAL A 249 5.73 6.42 5.03
C VAL A 249 6.40 5.07 5.20
N GLU A 250 6.57 4.32 4.11
CA GLU A 250 7.37 3.09 4.15
C GLU A 250 8.84 3.45 4.43
N GLU A 251 9.56 2.58 5.13
CA GLU A 251 10.92 2.84 5.62
C GLU A 251 11.88 3.31 4.51
N HIS A 252 11.81 2.68 3.34
CA HIS A 252 12.66 3.00 2.19
C HIS A 252 12.43 4.41 1.63
N ILE A 253 11.21 4.95 1.76
CA ILE A 253 10.84 6.31 1.35
C ILE A 253 11.24 7.31 2.43
N GLN A 254 10.87 7.00 3.68
CA GLN A 254 11.11 7.86 4.83
C GLN A 254 12.61 8.13 5.04
N LYS A 255 13.45 7.09 4.93
CA LYS A 255 14.91 7.23 5.05
C LYS A 255 15.49 8.28 4.10
N ARG A 256 14.94 8.41 2.90
CA ARG A 256 15.44 9.37 1.89
C ARG A 256 14.92 10.78 2.14
N PHE A 257 13.64 10.91 2.45
CA PHE A 257 13.05 12.23 2.72
C PHE A 257 13.48 12.83 4.06
N ASN A 258 13.87 12.01 5.03
CA ASN A 258 14.41 12.48 6.31
C ASN A 258 15.89 12.84 6.28
N ASP A 259 16.60 12.61 5.17
CA ASP A 259 17.98 13.08 5.02
C ASP A 259 18.00 14.62 5.06
N SER A 260 18.98 15.17 5.78
CA SER A 260 19.24 16.59 5.93
C SER A 260 19.28 17.35 4.61
N GLY A 261 19.80 16.73 3.54
CA GLY A 261 19.80 17.32 2.19
C GLY A 261 18.41 17.45 1.57
N ALA A 262 17.51 16.52 1.87
CA ALA A 262 16.15 16.45 1.32
C ALA A 262 15.21 17.49 1.94
N GLN A 263 15.37 17.77 3.24
CA GLN A 263 14.51 18.71 3.98
C GLN A 263 14.51 20.13 3.39
N SER A 264 15.60 20.52 2.73
CA SER A 264 15.71 21.84 2.07
C SER A 264 14.84 22.00 0.82
N VAL A 265 14.43 20.88 0.20
CA VAL A 265 13.70 20.85 -1.09
C VAL A 265 12.31 20.23 -1.00
N LEU A 266 11.89 19.82 0.21
CA LEU A 266 10.61 19.17 0.49
C LEU A 266 9.62 20.10 1.19
N TYR A 267 8.40 20.13 0.66
CA TYR A 267 7.23 20.65 1.35
C TYR A 267 6.36 19.46 1.79
N HIS A 268 6.40 19.16 3.08
CA HIS A 268 5.73 18.00 3.66
C HIS A 268 4.28 18.33 4.06
N LEU A 269 3.34 17.48 3.64
CA LEU A 269 1.94 17.51 4.04
C LEU A 269 1.53 16.14 4.58
N ASP A 270 1.13 16.08 5.84
CA ASP A 270 0.61 14.85 6.45
C ASP A 270 -0.91 14.88 6.56
N LEU A 271 -1.55 14.03 5.77
CA LEU A 271 -3.00 13.93 5.69
C LEU A 271 -3.65 13.42 6.98
N SER A 272 -2.87 12.79 7.89
CA SER A 272 -3.34 12.38 9.22
C SER A 272 -3.58 13.56 10.17
N THR A 273 -2.95 14.71 9.91
CA THR A 273 -3.11 15.93 10.72
C THR A 273 -4.40 16.70 10.41
N TYR A 274 -5.11 16.33 9.34
CA TYR A 274 -6.36 16.97 8.93
C TYR A 274 -7.56 16.15 9.37
N ASP A 275 -8.50 16.78 10.06
CA ASP A 275 -9.77 16.14 10.39
C ASP A 275 -10.69 16.09 9.17
N ALA A 276 -10.90 14.88 8.64
CA ALA A 276 -11.76 14.64 7.50
C ALA A 276 -13.26 14.59 7.85
N ARG A 277 -13.67 14.73 9.12
CA ARG A 277 -15.08 14.53 9.52
C ARG A 277 -16.05 15.48 8.82
N LEU A 278 -15.70 16.75 8.66
CA LEU A 278 -16.52 17.72 7.93
C LEU A 278 -16.61 17.36 6.44
N ASP A 279 -15.50 16.91 5.85
CA ASP A 279 -15.48 16.46 4.46
C ASP A 279 -16.35 15.19 4.26
N ILE A 280 -16.29 14.25 5.20
CA ILE A 280 -17.11 13.03 5.20
C ILE A 280 -18.60 13.37 5.38
N GLN A 281 -18.93 14.40 6.16
CA GLN A 281 -20.31 14.88 6.27
C GLN A 281 -20.85 15.38 4.93
N VAL A 282 -20.06 16.19 4.20
CA VAL A 282 -20.43 16.65 2.86
C VAL A 282 -20.60 15.47 1.91
N TYR A 283 -19.67 14.52 1.95
CA TYR A 283 -19.73 13.28 1.17
C TYR A 283 -21.01 12.47 1.45
N PHE A 284 -21.32 12.21 2.72
CA PHE A 284 -22.53 11.48 3.13
C PHE A 284 -23.81 12.18 2.67
N GLN A 285 -23.92 13.49 2.87
CA GLN A 285 -25.11 14.23 2.44
C GLN A 285 -25.34 14.08 0.94
N LYS A 286 -24.28 14.18 0.14
CA LYS A 286 -24.34 13.99 -1.32
C LYS A 286 -24.73 12.56 -1.69
N GLU A 287 -24.02 11.56 -1.17
CA GLU A 287 -24.22 10.16 -1.57
C GLU A 287 -25.55 9.59 -1.08
N PHE A 288 -25.99 9.92 0.13
CA PHE A 288 -27.32 9.51 0.59
C PHE A 288 -28.44 10.19 -0.20
N SER A 289 -28.27 11.46 -0.58
CA SER A 289 -29.24 12.12 -1.49
C SER A 289 -29.31 11.38 -2.83
N ARG A 290 -28.15 11.00 -3.40
CA ARG A 290 -28.08 10.19 -4.62
C ARG A 290 -28.78 8.84 -4.46
N ILE A 291 -28.51 8.12 -3.36
CA ILE A 291 -29.15 6.82 -3.07
C ILE A 291 -30.67 6.99 -2.95
N TYR A 292 -31.14 8.03 -2.26
CA TYR A 292 -32.57 8.32 -2.14
C TYR A 292 -33.22 8.50 -3.51
N ASP A 293 -32.63 9.38 -4.34
CA ASP A 293 -33.20 9.74 -5.64
C ASP A 293 -33.15 8.58 -6.65
N GLN A 294 -32.17 7.68 -6.55
CA GLN A 294 -32.11 6.44 -7.34
C GLN A 294 -33.14 5.39 -6.89
N ASN A 295 -33.61 5.46 -5.65
CA ASN A 295 -34.50 4.47 -5.04
C ASN A 295 -35.89 5.05 -4.69
N ILE A 296 -36.34 6.09 -5.40
CA ILE A 296 -37.58 6.84 -5.09
C ILE A 296 -38.75 5.92 -4.78
N ARG A 297 -39.00 4.87 -5.58
CA ARG A 297 -40.13 3.95 -5.36
C ARG A 297 -40.12 3.28 -3.98
N MET A 298 -38.94 2.87 -3.50
CA MET A 298 -38.78 2.26 -2.17
C MET A 298 -38.68 3.30 -1.06
N MET A 299 -38.31 4.55 -1.40
CA MET A 299 -38.07 5.64 -0.45
C MET A 299 -39.25 6.62 -0.34
N GLN A 300 -40.34 6.43 -1.10
CA GLN A 300 -41.52 7.32 -1.17
C GLN A 300 -42.14 7.69 0.20
N ARG A 301 -42.06 6.78 1.18
CA ARG A 301 -42.60 6.97 2.53
C ARG A 301 -41.56 7.44 3.55
N ILE A 302 -40.31 7.64 3.11
CA ILE A 302 -39.21 8.10 3.96
C ILE A 302 -39.09 9.61 3.82
N SER A 303 -39.17 10.32 4.94
CA SER A 303 -39.09 11.78 5.01
C SER A 303 -37.72 12.30 4.59
N LYS A 304 -37.68 13.42 3.86
CA LYS A 304 -36.47 14.21 3.62
C LYS A 304 -36.24 15.22 4.77
N PRO A 305 -34.98 15.61 5.06
CA PRO A 305 -33.74 15.06 4.50
C PRO A 305 -33.51 13.62 4.96
N TRP A 306 -32.91 12.81 4.08
CA TRP A 306 -32.50 11.45 4.40
C TRP A 306 -30.99 11.30 4.17
N PRO A 307 -30.23 10.77 5.16
CA PRO A 307 -30.64 10.45 6.53
C PRO A 307 -31.12 11.67 7.32
N SER A 308 -31.82 11.43 8.43
CA SER A 308 -32.11 12.50 9.39
C SER A 308 -30.80 13.06 9.98
N ILE A 309 -30.84 14.27 10.54
CA ILE A 309 -29.66 14.89 11.15
C ILE A 309 -29.07 14.00 12.27
N LYS A 310 -29.93 13.32 13.03
CA LYS A 310 -29.52 12.40 14.11
C LYS A 310 -28.84 11.16 13.54
N ASP A 311 -29.43 10.54 12.53
CA ASP A 311 -28.90 9.33 11.90
C ASP A 311 -27.57 9.63 11.20
N LEU A 312 -27.47 10.78 10.52
CA LEU A 312 -26.23 11.25 9.91
C LEU A 312 -25.12 11.40 10.94
N ALA A 313 -25.42 11.96 12.12
CA ALA A 313 -24.44 12.12 13.19
C ALA A 313 -23.94 10.76 13.72
N ILE A 314 -24.82 9.75 13.82
CA ILE A 314 -24.43 8.38 14.19
C ILE A 314 -23.48 7.79 13.15
N LEU A 315 -23.82 7.87 11.87
CA LEU A 315 -22.99 7.35 10.77
C LEU A 315 -21.64 8.07 10.70
N LEU A 316 -21.61 9.39 10.96
CA LEU A 316 -20.37 10.16 11.07
C LEU A 316 -19.50 9.73 12.24
N ASN A 317 -20.09 9.45 13.39
CA ASN A 317 -19.35 8.91 14.53
C ASN A 317 -18.78 7.53 14.21
N GLN A 318 -19.51 6.67 13.50
CA GLN A 318 -19.04 5.36 13.06
C GLN A 318 -17.87 5.46 12.07
N ALA A 319 -17.93 6.39 11.11
CA ALA A 319 -16.87 6.57 10.11
C ALA A 319 -15.61 7.25 10.65
N GLY A 320 -15.74 8.08 11.70
CA GLY A 320 -14.64 8.92 12.19
C GLY A 320 -14.07 9.78 11.06
N SER A 321 -12.74 9.82 10.94
CA SER A 321 -12.03 10.54 9.87
C SER A 321 -11.62 9.63 8.69
N SER A 322 -12.24 8.45 8.54
CA SER A 322 -11.89 7.48 7.48
C SER A 322 -12.84 7.52 6.29
N PHE A 323 -12.34 7.97 5.14
CA PHE A 323 -13.07 7.88 3.87
C PHE A 323 -13.30 6.44 3.44
N ALA A 324 -12.35 5.52 3.66
CA ALA A 324 -12.53 4.10 3.34
C ALA A 324 -13.73 3.49 4.09
N PHE A 325 -13.86 3.78 5.38
CA PHE A 325 -15.01 3.34 6.17
C PHE A 325 -16.31 4.01 5.69
N ALA A 326 -16.27 5.33 5.46
CA ALA A 326 -17.42 6.09 4.94
C ALA A 326 -17.93 5.55 3.59
N MET A 327 -17.03 5.27 2.64
CA MET A 327 -17.37 4.68 1.35
C MET A 327 -18.00 3.29 1.52
N THR A 328 -17.50 2.50 2.47
CA THR A 328 -18.04 1.16 2.76
C THR A 328 -19.46 1.24 3.30
N LEU A 329 -19.76 2.20 4.18
CA LEU A 329 -21.13 2.47 4.65
C LEU A 329 -22.06 2.84 3.49
N ILE A 330 -21.61 3.74 2.62
CA ILE A 330 -22.38 4.15 1.43
C ILE A 330 -22.63 2.98 0.49
N GLN A 331 -21.62 2.14 0.24
CA GLN A 331 -21.75 0.96 -0.60
C GLN A 331 -22.69 -0.08 0.01
N TYR A 332 -22.61 -0.32 1.32
CA TYR A 332 -23.53 -1.22 2.03
C TYR A 332 -24.99 -0.74 1.88
N VAL A 333 -25.25 0.54 2.18
CA VAL A 333 -26.61 1.09 2.13
C VAL A 333 -27.13 1.20 0.70
N GLY A 334 -26.30 1.67 -0.23
CA GLY A 334 -26.68 1.88 -1.63
C GLY A 334 -26.77 0.61 -2.46
N GLY A 335 -26.11 -0.48 -2.02
CA GLY A 335 -26.16 -1.79 -2.65
C GLY A 335 -27.40 -2.61 -2.25
N ASP A 336 -28.10 -2.24 -1.18
CA ASP A 336 -29.29 -2.93 -0.72
C ASP A 336 -30.55 -2.47 -1.49
N PRO A 337 -31.44 -3.39 -1.92
CA PRO A 337 -32.71 -3.02 -2.56
C PRO A 337 -33.65 -2.16 -1.69
N MET A 338 -33.45 -2.16 -0.37
CA MET A 338 -34.18 -1.37 0.62
C MET A 338 -33.19 -0.52 1.45
N PRO A 339 -32.63 0.58 0.89
CA PRO A 339 -31.57 1.35 1.54
C PRO A 339 -31.92 1.85 2.95
N HIS A 340 -33.18 2.23 3.18
CA HIS A 340 -33.65 2.65 4.50
C HIS A 340 -33.54 1.54 5.56
N LYS A 341 -33.77 0.27 5.20
CA LYS A 341 -33.63 -0.87 6.12
C LYS A 341 -32.16 -1.18 6.37
N ALA A 342 -31.32 -1.17 5.33
CA ALA A 342 -29.88 -1.35 5.47
C ALA A 342 -29.29 -0.29 6.40
N MET A 343 -29.66 0.98 6.21
CA MET A 343 -29.26 2.06 7.13
C MET A 343 -29.77 1.82 8.55
N GLN A 344 -31.04 1.43 8.73
CA GLN A 344 -31.57 1.12 10.06
C GLN A 344 -30.81 0.01 10.77
N GLN A 345 -30.27 -0.98 10.05
CA GLN A 345 -29.42 -2.01 10.64
C GLN A 345 -28.11 -1.41 11.20
N LEU A 346 -27.47 -0.51 10.45
CA LEU A 346 -26.25 0.19 10.88
C LEU A 346 -26.50 1.13 12.06
N LEU A 347 -27.72 1.67 12.17
CA LEU A 347 -28.13 2.57 13.25
C LEU A 347 -28.54 1.82 14.54
N LYS A 348 -28.70 0.49 14.51
CA LYS A 348 -29.05 -0.27 15.71
C LYS A 348 -27.99 -0.04 16.78
N SER A 349 -28.44 0.41 17.95
CA SER A 349 -27.59 0.62 19.10
C SER A 349 -27.06 -0.73 19.61
N GLY A 350 -25.75 -0.82 19.88
CA GLY A 350 -25.09 -2.04 20.36
C GLY A 350 -23.89 -2.43 19.51
N ALA A 351 -23.13 -3.44 19.98
CA ALA A 351 -21.93 -3.89 19.30
C ALA A 351 -22.21 -4.50 17.90
N ASP A 352 -23.43 -5.01 17.67
CA ASP A 352 -23.79 -5.81 16.49
C ASP A 352 -24.23 -4.99 15.27
N GLY A 353 -24.41 -3.66 15.41
CA GLY A 353 -24.91 -2.80 14.33
C GLY A 353 -24.03 -2.82 13.07
N LEU A 354 -22.72 -3.05 13.26
CA LEU A 354 -21.73 -3.10 12.18
C LEU A 354 -21.47 -4.51 11.63
N ASP A 355 -22.07 -5.56 12.22
CA ASP A 355 -21.83 -6.96 11.81
C ASP A 355 -22.10 -7.22 10.33
N PRO A 356 -23.20 -6.71 9.74
CA PRO A 356 -23.44 -6.90 8.31
C PRO A 356 -22.35 -6.24 7.44
N LEU A 357 -21.84 -5.08 7.86
CA LEU A 357 -20.76 -4.37 7.17
C LEU A 357 -19.46 -5.17 7.27
N TYR A 358 -19.12 -5.70 8.44
CA TYR A 358 -17.94 -6.57 8.60
C TYR A 358 -18.06 -7.84 7.75
N LYS A 359 -19.23 -8.48 7.72
CA LYS A 359 -19.49 -9.64 6.85
C LYS A 359 -19.31 -9.28 5.38
N GLN A 360 -19.80 -8.13 4.94
CA GLN A 360 -19.62 -7.68 3.56
C GLN A 360 -18.13 -7.54 3.21
N VAL A 361 -17.36 -6.81 4.03
CA VAL A 361 -15.93 -6.57 3.79
C VAL A 361 -15.13 -7.88 3.78
N LEU A 362 -15.34 -8.74 4.78
CA LEU A 362 -14.65 -10.03 4.88
C LEU A 362 -15.12 -11.04 3.82
N SER A 363 -16.30 -10.83 3.22
CA SER A 363 -16.75 -11.66 2.08
C SER A 363 -16.08 -11.27 0.77
N SER A 364 -15.73 -10.00 0.60
CA SER A 364 -14.98 -9.51 -0.57
C SER A 364 -13.47 -9.70 -0.45
N ALA A 365 -12.94 -9.82 0.76
CA ALA A 365 -11.51 -10.04 1.00
C ALA A 365 -11.08 -11.48 0.64
N SER A 366 -9.81 -11.63 0.27
CA SER A 366 -9.13 -12.91 0.10
C SER A 366 -9.20 -13.72 1.40
N ARG A 367 -9.65 -14.98 1.35
CA ARG A 367 -9.67 -15.87 2.52
C ARG A 367 -8.40 -16.70 2.64
N THR A 368 -7.26 -16.02 2.57
CA THR A 368 -5.95 -16.68 2.68
C THR A 368 -5.68 -17.07 4.14
N ALA A 369 -4.83 -18.08 4.31
CA ALA A 369 -4.34 -18.45 5.63
C ALA A 369 -3.58 -17.28 6.29
N ALA A 370 -2.82 -16.51 5.50
CA ALA A 370 -2.09 -15.33 5.95
C ALA A 370 -3.03 -14.26 6.53
N LEU A 371 -4.11 -13.89 5.84
CA LEU A 371 -5.08 -12.92 6.38
C LEU A 371 -5.69 -13.41 7.70
N HIS A 372 -6.08 -14.68 7.75
CA HIS A 372 -6.63 -15.25 8.99
C HIS A 372 -5.62 -15.17 10.13
N GLN A 373 -4.37 -15.55 9.90
CA GLN A 373 -3.31 -15.49 10.90
C GLN A 373 -3.05 -14.06 11.36
N ILE A 374 -2.95 -13.10 10.43
CA ILE A 374 -2.76 -11.67 10.74
C ILE A 374 -3.91 -11.14 11.60
N LEU A 375 -5.16 -11.34 11.18
CA LEU A 375 -6.33 -10.87 11.93
C LEU A 375 -6.41 -11.54 13.30
N ALA A 376 -6.19 -12.85 13.37
CA ALA A 376 -6.20 -13.59 14.62
C ALA A 376 -5.17 -13.05 15.60
N THR A 377 -3.93 -12.79 15.14
CA THR A 377 -2.89 -12.19 15.96
C THR A 377 -3.26 -10.78 16.41
N ILE A 378 -3.76 -9.91 15.52
CA ILE A 378 -4.20 -8.55 15.89
C ILE A 378 -5.27 -8.60 16.99
N MET A 379 -6.20 -9.55 16.95
CA MET A 379 -7.26 -9.66 17.96
C MET A 379 -6.76 -10.09 19.34
N ILE A 380 -5.62 -10.78 19.44
CA ILE A 380 -5.18 -11.40 20.71
C ILE A 380 -3.91 -10.78 21.31
N LEU A 381 -3.26 -9.87 20.58
CA LEU A 381 -2.13 -9.11 21.10
C LEU A 381 -2.59 -8.19 22.23
N GLU A 382 -1.74 -8.00 23.25
CA GLU A 382 -2.08 -7.12 24.38
C GLU A 382 -2.13 -5.65 23.98
N ASP A 383 -1.23 -5.25 23.09
CA ASP A 383 -1.10 -3.89 22.57
C ASP A 383 -1.18 -3.93 21.05
N ASN A 384 -1.72 -2.87 20.44
CA ASN A 384 -1.71 -2.71 19.00
C ASN A 384 -0.26 -2.67 18.48
N GLN A 385 0.06 -3.51 17.50
CA GLN A 385 1.41 -3.64 16.96
C GLN A 385 1.51 -3.13 15.53
N SER A 386 2.75 -2.91 15.09
CA SER A 386 3.07 -2.38 13.77
C SER A 386 3.08 -3.47 12.69
N ILE A 387 3.11 -3.05 11.42
CA ILE A 387 3.22 -4.00 10.28
C ILE A 387 4.56 -4.72 10.35
N SER A 388 5.63 -3.99 10.65
CA SER A 388 6.98 -4.54 10.82
C SER A 388 7.04 -5.58 11.95
N PHE A 389 6.32 -5.33 13.06
CA PHE A 389 6.21 -6.30 14.15
C PHE A 389 5.50 -7.59 13.69
N LEU A 390 4.35 -7.48 13.01
CA LEU A 390 3.60 -8.64 12.55
C LEU A 390 4.37 -9.46 11.51
N SER A 391 5.05 -8.80 10.57
CA SER A 391 5.90 -9.47 9.57
C SER A 391 6.98 -10.32 10.24
N SER A 392 7.69 -9.73 11.21
CA SER A 392 8.77 -10.42 11.95
C SER A 392 8.26 -11.55 12.86
N LEU A 393 7.14 -11.33 13.56
CA LEU A 393 6.54 -12.31 14.46
C LEU A 393 5.96 -13.53 13.72
N LEU A 394 5.26 -13.28 12.61
CA LEU A 394 4.56 -14.33 11.86
C LEU A 394 5.44 -14.97 10.78
N TYR A 395 6.66 -14.47 10.57
CA TYR A 395 7.57 -14.86 9.49
C TYR A 395 6.95 -14.69 8.10
N LEU A 396 6.16 -13.63 7.92
CA LEU A 396 5.54 -13.24 6.65
C LEU A 396 6.36 -12.15 5.98
N GLN A 397 6.36 -12.11 4.65
CA GLN A 397 6.98 -10.99 3.93
C GLN A 397 6.22 -9.70 4.22
N HIS A 398 6.93 -8.57 4.28
CA HIS A 398 6.33 -7.28 4.65
C HIS A 398 5.23 -6.86 3.65
N GLU A 399 5.47 -7.13 2.37
CA GLU A 399 4.54 -6.88 1.27
C GLU A 399 3.29 -7.74 1.38
N GLU A 400 3.42 -8.98 1.87
CA GLU A 400 2.31 -9.91 2.08
C GLU A 400 1.39 -9.40 3.20
N VAL A 401 1.96 -8.94 4.32
CA VAL A 401 1.17 -8.36 5.43
C VAL A 401 0.41 -7.12 4.96
N ILE A 402 1.07 -6.22 4.21
CA ILE A 402 0.41 -5.04 3.66
C ILE A 402 -0.70 -5.44 2.69
N HIS A 403 -0.44 -6.38 1.78
CA HIS A 403 -1.43 -6.84 0.81
C HIS A 403 -2.70 -7.37 1.47
N GLU A 404 -2.56 -8.24 2.48
CA GLU A 404 -3.71 -8.81 3.19
C GLU A 404 -4.48 -7.74 3.98
N LEU A 405 -3.77 -6.84 4.67
CA LEU A 405 -4.42 -5.74 5.40
C LEU A 405 -5.16 -4.80 4.45
N LEU A 406 -4.60 -4.50 3.27
CA LEU A 406 -5.27 -3.67 2.25
C LEU A 406 -6.60 -4.27 1.79
N GLY A 407 -6.73 -5.60 1.79
CA GLY A 407 -7.99 -6.30 1.51
C GLY A 407 -9.11 -6.01 2.52
N VAL A 408 -8.75 -5.58 3.74
CA VAL A 408 -9.67 -5.26 4.84
C VAL A 408 -9.49 -3.82 5.37
N GLN A 409 -8.86 -2.95 4.59
CA GLN A 409 -8.54 -1.56 4.97
C GLN A 409 -9.77 -0.70 5.31
N SER A 410 -10.97 -1.14 4.96
CA SER A 410 -12.22 -0.46 5.29
C SER A 410 -12.63 -0.64 6.73
N ILE A 411 -12.14 -1.67 7.43
CA ILE A 411 -12.51 -2.00 8.83
C ILE A 411 -11.31 -1.93 9.78
N ILE A 412 -10.09 -1.83 9.24
CA ILE A 412 -8.84 -1.66 9.98
C ILE A 412 -8.13 -0.38 9.51
N LYS A 413 -7.63 0.41 10.46
CA LYS A 413 -6.78 1.57 10.21
C LYS A 413 -5.33 1.12 10.02
N ILE A 414 -4.90 1.12 8.78
CA ILE A 414 -3.52 0.83 8.39
C ILE A 414 -2.72 2.14 8.45
N PRO A 415 -1.68 2.22 9.30
CA PRO A 415 -0.95 3.45 9.52
C PRO A 415 -0.22 3.94 8.26
N GLY A 416 0.10 5.23 8.25
CA GLY A 416 0.95 5.81 7.21
C GLY A 416 2.37 5.25 7.28
N ASP A 417 2.90 5.09 8.50
CA ASP A 417 4.22 4.54 8.81
C ASP A 417 4.09 3.08 9.27
N ASP A 418 4.88 2.18 8.69
CA ASP A 418 4.82 0.73 8.96
C ASP A 418 5.32 0.34 10.36
N HIS A 419 5.96 1.26 11.09
CA HIS A 419 6.37 1.12 12.49
C HIS A 419 5.32 1.65 13.49
N GLN A 420 4.29 2.34 13.01
CA GLN A 420 3.18 2.78 13.86
C GLN A 420 2.17 1.63 14.05
N PRO A 421 1.37 1.65 15.14
CA PRO A 421 0.44 0.58 15.43
C PRO A 421 -0.73 0.53 14.44
N ILE A 422 -1.09 -0.69 14.03
CA ILE A 422 -2.34 -0.99 13.33
C ILE A 422 -3.48 -0.87 14.34
N MET A 423 -4.55 -0.16 13.98
CA MET A 423 -5.70 0.06 14.87
C MET A 423 -6.99 -0.45 14.23
N LEU A 424 -7.96 -0.86 15.05
CA LEU A 424 -9.32 -1.10 14.57
C LEU A 424 -10.04 0.25 14.48
N TYR A 425 -10.87 0.46 13.45
CA TYR A 425 -11.73 1.65 13.43
C TYR A 425 -12.76 1.63 14.56
N HIS A 426 -13.21 0.42 14.94
CA HIS A 426 -14.19 0.24 15.98
C HIS A 426 -13.89 -1.03 16.79
N THR A 427 -14.02 -0.93 18.11
CA THR A 427 -13.75 -2.04 19.04
C THR A 427 -14.70 -3.22 18.82
N SER A 428 -15.93 -2.99 18.34
CA SER A 428 -16.86 -4.08 18.05
C SER A 428 -16.42 -5.01 16.91
N LEU A 429 -15.41 -4.66 16.11
CA LEU A 429 -14.81 -5.61 15.17
C LEU A 429 -14.12 -6.75 15.93
N TRP A 430 -13.50 -6.45 17.06
CA TRP A 430 -12.94 -7.47 17.95
C TRP A 430 -14.04 -8.39 18.45
N ASP A 431 -15.11 -7.83 19.04
CA ASP A 431 -16.25 -8.62 19.54
C ASP A 431 -16.88 -9.48 18.43
N PHE A 432 -17.00 -8.92 17.23
CA PHE A 432 -17.53 -9.64 16.07
C PHE A 432 -16.67 -10.86 15.76
N LEU A 433 -15.34 -10.69 15.61
CA LEU A 433 -14.43 -11.77 15.23
C LEU A 433 -14.22 -12.80 16.35
N THR A 434 -14.35 -12.42 17.63
CA THR A 434 -14.11 -13.31 18.78
C THR A 434 -15.38 -13.92 19.39
N ILE A 435 -16.56 -13.66 18.82
CA ILE A 435 -17.84 -14.26 19.25
C ILE A 435 -18.48 -15.06 18.12
N LYS A 436 -18.54 -16.40 18.27
CA LYS A 436 -19.02 -17.34 17.24
C LYS A 436 -20.44 -17.05 16.73
N SER A 437 -21.36 -16.63 17.60
CA SER A 437 -22.74 -16.33 17.22
C SER A 437 -22.87 -15.09 16.32
N ARG A 438 -21.87 -14.20 16.32
CA ARG A 438 -21.87 -12.96 15.52
C ARG A 438 -21.21 -13.15 14.16
N SER A 439 -20.03 -13.78 14.14
CA SER A 439 -19.19 -13.92 12.95
C SER A 439 -19.37 -15.23 12.18
N GLU A 440 -19.96 -16.26 12.77
CA GLU A 440 -20.19 -17.57 12.13
C GLU A 440 -18.89 -18.15 11.54
N LYS A 441 -18.77 -18.17 10.21
CA LYS A 441 -17.59 -18.65 9.47
C LYS A 441 -16.35 -17.75 9.59
N TYR A 442 -16.53 -16.52 10.07
CA TYR A 442 -15.44 -15.56 10.30
C TYR A 442 -14.91 -15.61 11.74
N PHE A 443 -15.45 -16.50 12.57
CA PHE A 443 -15.08 -16.62 13.97
C PHE A 443 -13.61 -17.03 14.13
N ILE A 444 -12.92 -16.30 14.99
CA ILE A 444 -11.56 -16.55 15.47
C ILE A 444 -11.71 -17.01 16.92
N ASP A 445 -11.46 -18.29 17.20
CA ASP A 445 -11.52 -18.82 18.57
C ASP A 445 -10.28 -18.35 19.34
N PRO A 446 -10.37 -17.49 20.36
CA PRO A 446 -9.16 -16.92 20.96
C PRO A 446 -8.18 -17.92 21.60
N PRO A 447 -8.60 -19.00 22.30
CA PRO A 447 -7.66 -19.85 23.04
C PRO A 447 -6.61 -20.59 22.18
N PRO A 448 -6.97 -21.31 21.10
CA PRO A 448 -5.94 -21.94 20.25
C PRO A 448 -5.00 -20.89 19.63
N GLN A 449 -5.51 -19.69 19.36
CA GLN A 449 -4.76 -18.59 18.74
C GLN A 449 -3.71 -18.07 19.73
N HIS A 450 -4.05 -17.97 21.02
CA HIS A 450 -3.08 -17.67 22.07
C HIS A 450 -1.98 -18.74 22.17
N LEU A 451 -2.30 -20.03 22.09
CA LEU A 451 -1.30 -21.10 22.10
C LEU A 451 -0.38 -21.03 20.89
N HIS A 452 -0.94 -20.82 19.69
CA HIS A 452 -0.14 -20.60 18.49
C HIS A 452 0.77 -19.38 18.63
N LEU A 453 0.25 -18.26 19.15
CA LEU A 453 1.06 -17.07 19.38
C LEU A 453 2.19 -17.34 20.38
N ALA A 454 1.93 -18.04 21.49
CA ALA A 454 2.99 -18.43 22.44
C ALA A 454 4.09 -19.25 21.76
N ILE A 455 3.73 -20.20 20.90
CA ILE A 455 4.69 -20.97 20.09
C ILE A 455 5.48 -20.06 19.16
N HIS A 456 4.85 -19.10 18.48
CA HIS A 456 5.54 -18.14 17.62
C HIS A 456 6.54 -17.27 18.40
N LEU A 457 6.15 -16.78 19.58
CA LEU A 457 7.02 -16.00 20.46
C LEU A 457 8.23 -16.81 20.92
N LEU A 458 8.02 -18.04 21.39
CA LEU A 458 9.12 -18.91 21.83
C LEU A 458 10.03 -19.33 20.67
N LYS A 459 9.48 -19.60 19.48
CA LYS A 459 10.28 -19.85 18.26
C LYS A 459 11.14 -18.64 17.89
N HIS A 460 10.60 -17.44 18.05
CA HIS A 460 11.35 -16.21 17.80
C HIS A 460 12.53 -16.07 18.77
N LEU A 461 12.32 -16.31 20.06
CA LEU A 461 13.39 -16.32 21.06
C LEU A 461 14.43 -17.42 20.80
N ALA A 462 13.99 -18.63 20.43
CA ALA A 462 14.87 -19.77 20.17
C ALA A 462 15.78 -19.56 18.95
N LYS A 463 15.29 -18.89 17.90
CA LYS A 463 16.06 -18.59 16.68
C LYS A 463 16.92 -17.33 16.82
N TYR A 464 16.76 -16.57 17.89
CA TYR A 464 17.45 -15.31 18.07
C TYR A 464 18.98 -15.55 18.16
N PRO A 465 19.81 -14.75 17.46
CA PRO A 465 21.25 -14.92 17.52
C PRO A 465 21.74 -14.73 18.96
N SER A 466 22.54 -15.67 19.45
CA SER A 466 23.09 -15.63 20.81
C SER A 466 23.84 -14.30 21.04
N LYS A 467 23.26 -13.45 21.89
CA LYS A 467 23.76 -12.14 22.32
C LYS A 467 23.55 -12.01 23.83
N ASP A 468 24.11 -10.96 24.44
CA ASP A 468 23.89 -10.68 25.86
C ASP A 468 22.44 -10.31 26.18
N PHE A 469 21.72 -9.72 25.21
CA PHE A 469 20.33 -9.28 25.33
C PHE A 469 19.53 -9.58 24.05
N PHE A 470 18.22 -9.78 24.22
CA PHE A 470 17.25 -9.71 23.15
C PHE A 470 17.03 -8.24 22.75
N GLU A 471 16.98 -7.97 21.45
CA GLU A 471 16.78 -6.64 20.89
C GLU A 471 15.64 -6.69 19.87
N GLY A 472 14.95 -5.56 19.72
CA GLY A 472 13.81 -5.42 18.82
C GLY A 472 12.46 -5.73 19.48
N ASP A 473 11.42 -5.15 18.88
CA ASP A 473 10.09 -5.10 19.48
C ASP A 473 9.47 -6.49 19.70
N VAL A 474 9.66 -7.40 18.74
CA VAL A 474 9.14 -8.78 18.83
C VAL A 474 9.81 -9.55 19.96
N ALA A 475 11.14 -9.47 20.08
CA ALA A 475 11.86 -10.20 21.12
C ALA A 475 11.54 -9.64 22.51
N ASN A 476 11.43 -8.31 22.64
CA ASN A 476 10.99 -7.66 23.88
C ASN A 476 9.57 -8.06 24.29
N TYR A 477 8.63 -8.08 23.35
CA TYR A 477 7.27 -8.56 23.60
C TYR A 477 7.27 -10.04 23.96
N ALA A 478 8.02 -10.87 23.23
CA ALA A 478 8.10 -12.30 23.45
C ALA A 478 8.62 -12.63 24.84
N CYS A 479 9.68 -11.98 25.31
CA CYS A 479 10.27 -12.18 26.63
C CYS A 479 9.25 -12.10 27.77
N LEU A 480 8.22 -11.25 27.64
CA LEU A 480 7.22 -10.98 28.66
C LEU A 480 5.91 -11.75 28.48
N ASN A 481 5.48 -11.97 27.24
CA ASN A 481 4.07 -12.31 26.96
C ASN A 481 3.84 -13.77 26.59
N TRP A 482 4.89 -14.57 26.34
CA TRP A 482 4.70 -16.01 26.09
C TRP A 482 3.96 -16.73 27.25
N PRO A 483 4.22 -16.46 28.56
CA PRO A 483 3.50 -17.15 29.63
C PRO A 483 2.04 -16.73 29.70
N HIS A 484 1.76 -15.45 29.45
CA HIS A 484 0.42 -14.90 29.43
C HIS A 484 -0.45 -15.58 28.37
N HIS A 485 0.08 -15.73 27.15
CA HIS A 485 -0.65 -16.41 26.08
C HIS A 485 -0.81 -17.92 26.32
N ILE A 486 0.14 -18.60 26.96
CA ILE A 486 -0.09 -19.97 27.43
C ILE A 486 -1.28 -20.01 28.39
N LEU A 487 -1.26 -19.15 29.43
CA LEU A 487 -2.34 -19.11 30.42
C LEU A 487 -3.72 -18.91 29.78
N LEU A 488 -3.87 -17.90 28.91
CA LEU A 488 -5.14 -17.63 28.21
C LEU A 488 -5.57 -18.78 27.29
N GLY A 489 -4.62 -19.48 26.68
CA GLY A 489 -4.90 -20.64 25.83
C GLY A 489 -5.51 -21.82 26.58
N PHE A 490 -5.19 -22.00 27.87
CA PHE A 490 -5.70 -23.10 28.69
C PHE A 490 -6.87 -22.72 29.61
N GLN A 491 -7.26 -21.45 29.69
CA GLN A 491 -8.34 -20.99 30.58
C GLN A 491 -9.75 -21.51 30.19
N LYS A 492 -9.98 -21.89 28.93
CA LYS A 492 -11.30 -22.37 28.47
C LYS A 492 -11.49 -23.85 28.85
N GLN A 493 -12.38 -24.10 29.80
CA GLN A 493 -12.77 -25.46 30.20
C GLN A 493 -13.26 -26.28 28.99
N GLY A 494 -12.73 -27.50 28.83
CA GLY A 494 -13.12 -28.43 27.77
C GLY A 494 -12.40 -28.22 26.42
N LEU A 495 -11.42 -27.33 26.33
CA LEU A 495 -10.55 -27.24 25.15
C LEU A 495 -9.64 -28.49 25.10
N TYR A 496 -9.79 -29.31 24.05
CA TYR A 496 -8.81 -30.34 23.73
C TYR A 496 -7.63 -29.67 23.03
N VAL A 497 -6.51 -29.56 23.72
CA VAL A 497 -5.24 -29.15 23.11
C VAL A 497 -4.55 -30.39 22.58
N ASP A 498 -4.19 -30.38 21.31
CA ASP A 498 -3.54 -31.52 20.68
C ASP A 498 -2.12 -31.74 21.23
N GLU A 499 -1.65 -32.99 21.18
CA GLU A 499 -0.34 -33.36 21.70
C GLU A 499 0.82 -32.64 21.00
N THR A 500 0.65 -32.23 19.74
CA THR A 500 1.72 -31.55 18.98
C THR A 500 1.93 -30.12 19.45
N THR A 501 0.85 -29.40 19.78
CA THR A 501 0.90 -28.08 20.41
C THR A 501 1.56 -28.17 21.79
N MET A 502 1.14 -29.15 22.60
CA MET A 502 1.69 -29.39 23.93
C MET A 502 3.20 -29.71 23.88
N SER A 503 3.60 -30.64 23.01
CA SER A 503 5.01 -31.01 22.82
C SER A 503 5.84 -29.85 22.28
N SER A 504 5.29 -29.04 21.36
CA SER A 504 5.97 -27.84 20.85
C SER A 504 6.26 -26.83 21.96
N LEU A 505 5.29 -26.58 22.85
CA LEU A 505 5.48 -25.68 23.99
C LEU A 505 6.57 -26.22 24.93
N GLU A 506 6.51 -27.50 25.28
CA GLU A 506 7.50 -28.16 26.14
C GLU A 506 8.92 -27.99 25.58
N THR A 507 9.13 -28.41 24.33
CA THR A 507 10.45 -28.33 23.67
C THR A 507 10.95 -26.89 23.57
N LEU A 508 10.09 -25.93 23.22
CA LEU A 508 10.52 -24.55 23.02
C LEU A 508 10.84 -23.84 24.35
N ILE A 509 10.12 -24.15 25.43
CA ILE A 509 10.45 -23.63 26.78
C ILE A 509 11.77 -24.25 27.25
N GLU A 510 12.00 -25.54 27.04
CA GLU A 510 13.28 -26.19 27.37
C GLU A 510 14.44 -25.57 26.58
N VAL A 511 14.26 -25.30 25.28
CA VAL A 511 15.25 -24.61 24.45
C VAL A 511 15.53 -23.21 24.96
N LEU A 512 14.49 -22.44 25.33
CA LEU A 512 14.64 -21.12 25.92
C LEU A 512 15.50 -21.20 27.18
N LEU A 513 15.17 -22.06 28.13
CA LEU A 513 15.89 -22.20 29.40
C LEU A 513 17.34 -22.67 29.19
N THR A 514 17.56 -23.62 28.28
CA THR A 514 18.87 -24.26 28.07
C THR A 514 19.84 -23.37 27.30
N PHE A 515 19.39 -22.77 26.20
CA PHE A 515 20.27 -22.09 25.26
C PHE A 515 20.18 -20.56 25.33
N GLN A 516 19.03 -20.03 25.73
CA GLN A 516 18.74 -18.60 25.71
C GLN A 516 18.44 -18.04 27.12
N GLY A 517 18.56 -18.85 28.17
CA GLY A 517 18.11 -18.49 29.52
C GLY A 517 18.85 -17.28 30.08
N LYS A 518 20.17 -17.23 29.87
CA LYS A 518 21.00 -16.07 30.25
C LYS A 518 20.56 -14.79 29.51
N THR A 519 20.39 -14.87 28.20
CA THR A 519 19.95 -13.75 27.35
C THR A 519 18.55 -13.27 27.76
N TRP A 520 17.64 -14.21 28.01
CA TRP A 520 16.28 -13.93 28.46
C TRP A 520 16.28 -13.19 29.80
N TYR A 521 17.01 -13.69 30.79
CA TYR A 521 17.10 -13.08 32.11
C TYR A 521 17.76 -11.70 32.08
N ASN A 522 18.89 -11.57 31.39
CA ASN A 522 19.55 -10.28 31.19
C ASN A 522 18.59 -9.26 30.57
N THR A 523 17.78 -9.66 29.59
CA THR A 523 16.79 -8.78 28.97
C THR A 523 15.69 -8.42 29.95
N ILE A 524 15.15 -9.38 30.70
CA ILE A 524 14.11 -9.08 31.68
C ILE A 524 14.63 -8.12 32.76
N LEU A 525 15.90 -8.19 33.16
CA LEU A 525 16.48 -7.26 34.12
C LEU A 525 16.41 -5.79 33.67
N THR A 526 16.40 -5.51 32.36
CA THR A 526 16.32 -4.12 31.84
C THR A 526 14.90 -3.56 31.76
N ILE A 527 13.87 -4.42 31.87
CA ILE A 527 12.46 -4.04 31.73
C ILE A 527 11.94 -3.36 33.01
N GLU A 528 10.80 -2.66 32.95
CA GLU A 528 10.12 -2.10 34.12
C GLU A 528 9.62 -3.17 35.09
N VAL A 529 9.77 -2.94 36.40
CA VAL A 529 9.41 -3.89 37.47
C VAL A 529 7.96 -4.38 37.35
N SER A 530 7.01 -3.49 37.05
CA SER A 530 5.58 -3.82 36.92
C SER A 530 5.31 -4.90 35.87
N LYS A 531 5.97 -4.83 34.71
CA LYS A 531 5.82 -5.79 33.61
C LYS A 531 6.40 -7.16 33.97
N LYS A 532 7.53 -7.19 34.70
CA LYS A 532 8.13 -8.44 35.20
C LYS A 532 7.23 -9.12 36.21
N THR A 533 6.67 -8.36 37.15
CA THR A 533 5.75 -8.88 38.16
C THR A 533 4.53 -9.51 37.50
N ARG A 534 3.97 -8.89 36.46
CA ARG A 534 2.87 -9.45 35.67
C ARG A 534 3.26 -10.75 34.96
N MET A 535 4.40 -10.78 34.28
CA MET A 535 4.91 -11.98 33.62
C MET A 535 5.05 -13.14 34.63
N LEU A 536 5.69 -12.91 35.79
CA LEU A 536 5.85 -13.92 36.83
C LEU A 536 4.52 -14.40 37.40
N SER A 537 3.54 -13.50 37.57
CA SER A 537 2.18 -13.90 37.95
C SER A 537 1.62 -14.89 36.94
N CYS A 538 1.73 -14.60 35.64
CA CYS A 538 1.24 -15.49 34.59
C CYS A 538 1.94 -16.86 34.61
N VAL A 539 3.25 -16.89 34.90
CA VAL A 539 4.01 -18.15 35.05
C VAL A 539 3.49 -18.97 36.23
N ARG A 540 3.26 -18.33 37.39
CA ARG A 540 2.72 -18.98 38.61
C ARG A 540 1.29 -19.48 38.39
N ASP A 541 0.43 -18.63 37.82
CA ASP A 541 -0.96 -18.98 37.51
C ASP A 541 -1.03 -20.14 36.50
N GLY A 542 -0.14 -20.15 35.50
CA GLY A 542 -0.03 -21.25 34.54
C GLY A 542 0.45 -22.56 35.19
N LYS A 543 1.40 -22.49 36.12
CA LYS A 543 1.86 -23.65 36.91
C LYS A 543 0.70 -24.24 37.72
N ASP A 544 -0.03 -23.40 38.45
CA ASP A 544 -1.16 -23.83 39.27
C ASP A 544 -2.27 -24.44 38.41
N LEU A 545 -2.56 -23.82 37.25
CA LEU A 545 -3.51 -24.36 36.27
C LEU A 545 -3.11 -25.78 35.83
N PHE A 546 -1.86 -26.00 35.42
CA PHE A 546 -1.40 -27.31 34.97
C PHE A 546 -1.36 -28.37 36.08
N GLN A 547 -1.17 -27.98 37.35
CA GLN A 547 -1.30 -28.89 38.48
C GLN A 547 -2.74 -29.38 38.68
N THR A 548 -3.73 -28.53 38.42
CA THR A 548 -5.15 -28.90 38.53
C THR A 548 -5.65 -29.78 37.38
N LEU A 549 -5.06 -29.66 36.19
CA LEU A 549 -5.43 -30.38 34.97
C LEU A 549 -4.93 -31.85 34.93
N GLN A 550 -5.00 -32.59 36.04
CA GLN A 550 -4.47 -33.97 36.17
C GLN A 550 -4.71 -34.84 34.92
N GLY A 551 -3.65 -35.35 34.26
CA GLY A 551 -3.87 -36.35 33.20
C GLY A 551 -2.70 -36.81 32.33
N SER A 552 -1.75 -35.95 31.92
CA SER A 552 -0.72 -36.34 30.93
C SER A 552 0.72 -36.13 31.40
N ILE A 553 1.67 -36.84 30.76
CA ILE A 553 3.12 -36.62 30.97
C ILE A 553 3.50 -35.19 30.61
N VAL A 554 2.90 -34.64 29.55
CA VAL A 554 3.22 -33.31 29.04
C VAL A 554 2.77 -32.20 29.99
N THR A 555 1.60 -32.31 30.64
CA THR A 555 1.20 -31.29 31.64
C THR A 555 2.13 -31.30 32.84
N LYS A 556 2.61 -32.47 33.29
CA LYS A 556 3.62 -32.58 34.34
C LYS A 556 4.96 -31.95 33.93
N ASN A 557 5.38 -32.16 32.69
CA ASN A 557 6.61 -31.56 32.15
C ASN A 557 6.50 -30.03 32.07
N LEU A 558 5.38 -29.51 31.58
CA LEU A 558 5.11 -28.07 31.57
C LEU A 558 5.09 -27.47 32.98
N THR A 559 4.44 -28.11 33.96
CA THR A 559 4.50 -27.67 35.37
C THR A 559 5.95 -27.59 35.87
N LYS A 560 6.78 -28.59 35.57
CA LYS A 560 8.20 -28.61 35.96
C LYS A 560 9.00 -27.50 35.27
N LEU A 561 8.76 -27.27 33.98
CA LEU A 561 9.44 -26.21 33.22
C LEU A 561 9.06 -24.82 33.73
N LEU A 562 7.77 -24.56 34.01
CA LEU A 562 7.36 -23.29 34.61
C LEU A 562 7.95 -23.09 36.01
N GLU A 563 8.12 -24.17 36.78
CA GLU A 563 8.84 -24.09 38.06
C GLU A 563 10.31 -23.74 37.88
N GLN A 564 10.97 -24.30 36.86
CA GLN A 564 12.34 -23.90 36.51
C GLN A 564 12.41 -22.44 36.09
N VAL A 565 11.41 -21.92 35.37
CA VAL A 565 11.34 -20.49 35.01
C VAL A 565 11.26 -19.61 36.25
N ILE A 566 10.45 -19.99 37.25
CA ILE A 566 10.36 -19.26 38.53
C ILE A 566 11.70 -19.31 39.26
N ASN A 567 12.27 -20.49 39.44
CA ASN A 567 13.55 -20.69 40.14
C ASN A 567 14.75 -20.07 39.43
N PHE A 568 14.69 -19.93 38.11
CA PHE A 568 15.73 -19.25 37.34
C PHE A 568 15.69 -17.75 37.58
N TYR A 569 14.49 -17.21 37.82
CA TYR A 569 14.28 -15.78 37.99
C TYR A 569 14.48 -15.30 39.43
N GLU A 570 13.98 -16.05 40.41
CA GLU A 570 14.15 -15.80 41.85
C GLU A 570 15.56 -16.12 42.33
#